data_AF-F7K515-F1
#
_entry.id   AF-F7K515-F1
#
_cell.length_a   1.000
_cell.length_b   1.000
_cell.length_c   1.000
_cell.angle_alpha   90.00
_cell.angle_beta   90.00
_cell.angle_gamma   90.00
#
_symmetry.space_group_name_H-M   'P 1'
#
loop_
_entity.id
_entity.type
_entity.pdbx_description
1 polymer ?
#
loop_
_entity_poly.entity_id
_entity_poly.type
_entity_poly.pdbx_seq_one_letter_code
_entity_poly.pdbx_strand_id
1 'polypeptide(L)'
;MDKNQIREFVNKYDPSITRYEAYYYGYPEIADELCRLVMEGEKRATTGLLKLYELENEPLPREGDYSVILDSREQPRCITRISRVTQVKFSDITEEYARCEGEGDKSLAYWKEAHRQVFERECREDCGIGFTEDMICVCEEFDVVYKEETAVIEVMKPEDYEEIRALWLNTPGMGLNESDDSKEGITAYLKRNPDTCFVARKGARIVGAILSGHDGRRGFIHHTAVAVSERKQGIGSALVDAALKSLKQEGIKKVALVVFRNNETGDAFWEKQGFSIREDLNYRNKALANLVRIDT
;
A
#
# COMPACT_ATOMS: atom_id res chain seq x y z
N MET A 1 -5.52 -17.41 8.62
CA MET A 1 -5.34 -17.35 7.16
C MET A 1 -6.60 -17.79 6.39
N ASP A 2 -7.19 -16.91 5.57
CA ASP A 2 -8.37 -17.22 4.72
C ASP A 2 -7.94 -17.89 3.39
N LYS A 3 -8.15 -19.20 3.30
CA LYS A 3 -7.77 -20.00 2.11
C LYS A 3 -8.57 -19.63 0.85
N ASN A 4 -9.81 -19.16 0.99
CA ASN A 4 -10.61 -18.76 -0.17
C ASN A 4 -10.06 -17.46 -0.77
N GLN A 5 -9.75 -16.49 0.09
CA GLN A 5 -9.15 -15.22 -0.33
C GLN A 5 -7.83 -15.43 -1.09
N ILE A 6 -6.96 -16.30 -0.56
CA ILE A 6 -5.67 -16.62 -1.21
C ILE A 6 -5.90 -17.29 -2.57
N ARG A 7 -6.81 -18.26 -2.65
CA ARG A 7 -7.14 -18.92 -3.91
C ARG A 7 -7.70 -17.93 -4.95
N GLU A 8 -8.58 -17.04 -4.53
CA GLU A 8 -9.09 -15.97 -5.41
C GLU A 8 -7.98 -15.05 -5.88
N PHE A 9 -7.01 -14.73 -5.02
CA PHE A 9 -5.85 -13.92 -5.38
C PHE A 9 -4.96 -14.61 -6.43
N VAL A 10 -4.67 -15.90 -6.26
CA VAL A 10 -3.92 -16.70 -7.26
C VAL A 10 -4.69 -16.80 -8.57
N ASN A 11 -6.00 -17.05 -8.52
CA ASN A 11 -6.85 -17.13 -9.71
C ASN A 11 -6.92 -15.81 -10.51
N LYS A 12 -6.72 -14.64 -9.87
CA LYS A 12 -6.62 -13.36 -10.60
C LYS A 12 -5.37 -13.29 -11.47
N TYR A 13 -4.30 -13.97 -11.08
CA TYR A 13 -3.08 -14.08 -11.86
C TYR A 13 -3.16 -15.20 -12.88
N ASP A 14 -3.29 -16.44 -12.42
CA ASP A 14 -3.33 -17.64 -13.26
C ASP A 14 -4.09 -18.77 -12.55
N PRO A 15 -5.33 -19.08 -12.97
CA PRO A 15 -6.13 -20.18 -12.41
C PRO A 15 -5.54 -21.57 -12.60
N SER A 16 -4.52 -21.74 -13.45
CA SER A 16 -3.85 -23.04 -13.65
C SER A 16 -2.88 -23.38 -12.52
N ILE A 17 -2.50 -22.40 -11.70
CA ILE A 17 -1.65 -22.60 -10.52
C ILE A 17 -2.47 -23.26 -9.41
N THR A 18 -2.23 -24.55 -9.21
CA THR A 18 -2.95 -25.39 -8.23
C THR A 18 -2.11 -25.79 -7.02
N ARG A 19 -0.80 -25.54 -7.08
CA ARG A 19 0.15 -25.81 -5.99
C ARG A 19 0.96 -24.55 -5.71
N TYR A 20 0.86 -24.08 -4.47
CA TYR A 20 1.60 -22.94 -3.96
C TYR A 20 1.60 -23.00 -2.43
N GLU A 21 2.56 -22.31 -1.83
CA GLU A 21 2.56 -22.02 -0.40
C GLU A 21 2.09 -20.60 -0.14
N ALA A 22 1.65 -20.31 1.08
CA ALA A 22 1.25 -18.96 1.46
C ALA A 22 1.74 -18.64 2.88
N TYR A 23 2.57 -17.61 2.99
CA TYR A 23 3.23 -17.22 4.23
C TYR A 23 3.67 -15.75 4.18
N TYR A 24 3.97 -15.16 5.33
CA TYR A 24 4.72 -13.90 5.40
C TYR A 24 6.19 -14.20 5.74
N TYR A 25 7.10 -13.32 5.33
CA TYR A 25 8.51 -13.45 5.71
C TYR A 25 8.77 -12.98 7.14
N GLY A 26 9.72 -13.62 7.82
CA GLY A 26 10.15 -13.24 9.15
C GLY A 26 9.06 -13.39 10.21
N TYR A 27 9.03 -12.47 11.17
CA TYR A 27 8.06 -12.43 12.27
C TYR A 27 7.01 -11.33 12.03
N PRO A 28 5.83 -11.38 12.69
CA PRO A 28 4.75 -10.41 12.48
C PRO A 28 5.19 -8.94 12.55
N GLU A 29 6.20 -8.60 13.35
CA GLU A 29 6.71 -7.25 13.54
C GLU A 29 7.46 -6.70 12.31
N ILE A 30 8.05 -7.58 11.49
CA ILE A 30 8.83 -7.23 10.29
C ILE A 30 8.16 -7.69 8.98
N ALA A 31 7.09 -8.49 9.08
CA ALA A 31 6.37 -9.06 7.95
C ALA A 31 5.94 -8.00 6.91
N ASP A 32 5.39 -6.86 7.36
CA ASP A 32 4.94 -5.79 6.48
C ASP A 32 6.12 -5.13 5.71
N GLU A 33 7.26 -4.97 6.38
CA GLU A 33 8.47 -4.39 5.77
C GLU A 33 9.04 -5.34 4.72
N LEU A 34 9.20 -6.62 5.05
CA LEU A 34 9.73 -7.62 4.12
C LEU A 34 8.79 -7.83 2.93
N CYS A 35 7.48 -7.88 3.16
CA CYS A 35 6.48 -7.95 2.09
C CYS A 35 6.59 -6.75 1.14
N ARG A 36 6.80 -5.54 1.67
CA ARG A 36 7.01 -4.33 0.87
C ARG A 36 8.29 -4.43 0.03
N LEU A 37 9.42 -4.86 0.62
CA LEU A 37 10.69 -5.02 -0.10
C LEU A 37 10.54 -6.00 -1.28
N VAL A 38 9.77 -7.08 -1.10
CA VAL A 38 9.46 -8.03 -2.18
C VAL A 38 8.63 -7.36 -3.27
N MET A 39 7.52 -6.70 -2.92
CA MET A 39 6.66 -6.03 -3.89
C MET A 39 7.38 -4.93 -4.70
N GLU A 40 8.36 -4.25 -4.10
CA GLU A 40 9.18 -3.22 -4.74
C GLU A 40 10.36 -3.81 -5.55
N GLY A 41 10.62 -5.11 -5.43
CA GLY A 41 11.71 -5.80 -6.14
C GLY A 41 13.08 -5.61 -5.50
N GLU A 42 13.14 -5.07 -4.28
CA GLU A 42 14.37 -4.94 -3.50
C GLU A 42 14.81 -6.28 -2.93
N LYS A 43 13.88 -7.04 -2.32
CA LYS A 43 14.09 -8.42 -1.88
C LYS A 43 13.67 -9.39 -2.98
N ARG A 44 14.62 -10.20 -3.45
CA ARG A 44 14.47 -11.19 -4.53
C ARG A 44 15.02 -12.58 -4.15
N ALA A 45 15.40 -12.75 -2.89
CA ALA A 45 15.93 -13.99 -2.37
C ALA A 45 15.53 -14.22 -0.91
N THR A 46 15.55 -15.47 -0.47
CA THR A 46 15.29 -15.89 0.90
C THR A 46 16.14 -17.12 1.24
N THR A 47 16.48 -17.29 2.52
CA THR A 47 17.33 -18.38 2.98
C THR A 47 16.68 -19.17 4.12
N GLY A 48 16.71 -20.50 4.00
CA GLY A 48 16.42 -21.44 5.09
C GLY A 48 17.62 -22.31 5.42
N LEU A 49 17.58 -23.03 6.54
CA LEU A 49 18.60 -24.04 6.87
C LEU A 49 18.18 -25.41 6.34
N LEU A 50 19.08 -26.08 5.59
CA LEU A 50 18.86 -27.46 5.11
C LEU A 50 18.45 -28.40 6.25
N LYS A 51 19.01 -28.17 7.44
CA LYS A 51 18.77 -29.02 8.61
C LYS A 51 17.31 -29.05 9.06
N LEU A 52 16.58 -27.95 8.88
CA LEU A 52 15.17 -27.85 9.28
C LEU A 52 14.30 -28.69 8.33
N TYR A 53 14.52 -28.61 7.02
CA TYR A 53 13.83 -29.46 6.05
C TYR A 53 14.07 -30.96 6.33
N GLU A 54 15.30 -31.35 6.69
CA GLU A 54 15.61 -32.73 7.06
C GLU A 54 14.85 -33.20 8.31
N LEU A 55 14.70 -32.32 9.31
CA LEU A 55 14.04 -32.63 10.58
C LEU A 55 12.53 -32.79 10.41
N GLU A 56 11.92 -31.89 9.66
CA GLU A 56 10.46 -31.86 9.42
C GLU A 56 10.04 -32.82 8.30
N ASN A 57 11.01 -33.45 7.64
CA ASN A 57 10.81 -34.30 6.47
C ASN A 57 10.03 -33.56 5.35
N GLU A 58 10.35 -32.27 5.19
CA GLU A 58 9.78 -31.41 4.17
C GLU A 58 10.61 -31.45 2.88
N PRO A 59 9.96 -31.43 1.71
CA PRO A 59 10.67 -31.38 0.44
C PRO A 59 11.39 -30.05 0.28
N LEU A 60 12.61 -30.08 -0.25
CA LEU A 60 13.31 -28.86 -0.64
C LEU A 60 12.53 -28.09 -1.73
N PRO A 61 12.59 -26.75 -1.70
CA PRO A 61 12.01 -25.90 -2.74
C PRO A 61 12.63 -26.22 -4.11
N ARG A 62 11.85 -26.00 -5.18
CA ARG A 62 12.28 -26.26 -6.55
C ARG A 62 12.08 -25.05 -7.43
N GLU A 63 12.92 -24.92 -8.44
CA GLU A 63 12.71 -23.95 -9.52
C GLU A 63 11.32 -24.13 -10.14
N GLY A 64 10.59 -23.02 -10.25
CA GLY A 64 9.21 -23.00 -10.74
C GLY A 64 8.12 -23.12 -9.67
N ASP A 65 8.46 -23.43 -8.41
CA ASP A 65 7.49 -23.42 -7.32
C ASP A 65 6.97 -21.99 -7.08
N TYR A 66 5.69 -21.90 -6.72
CA TYR A 66 5.00 -20.63 -6.46
C TYR A 66 4.75 -20.43 -4.96
N SER A 67 4.88 -19.19 -4.50
CA SER A 67 4.51 -18.78 -3.15
C SER A 67 3.66 -17.51 -3.19
N VAL A 68 2.70 -17.41 -2.28
CA VAL A 68 1.88 -16.22 -2.05
C VAL A 68 2.39 -15.51 -0.81
N ILE A 69 2.92 -14.31 -0.99
CA ILE A 69 3.48 -13.53 0.11
C ILE A 69 2.37 -12.72 0.77
N LEU A 70 2.24 -12.91 2.08
CA LEU A 70 1.25 -12.27 2.93
C LEU A 70 1.85 -11.07 3.68
N ASP A 71 1.00 -10.15 4.10
CA ASP A 71 1.35 -9.14 5.13
C ASP A 71 1.08 -9.67 6.55
N SER A 72 1.39 -8.86 7.57
CA SER A 72 1.17 -9.19 9.00
C SER A 72 -0.30 -9.45 9.36
N ARG A 73 -1.24 -9.07 8.49
CA ARG A 73 -2.68 -9.30 8.63
C ARG A 73 -3.15 -10.49 7.79
N GLU A 74 -2.22 -11.32 7.35
CA GLU A 74 -2.42 -12.49 6.50
C GLU A 74 -3.13 -12.16 5.16
N GLN A 75 -3.03 -10.91 4.68
CA GLN A 75 -3.62 -10.54 3.40
C GLN A 75 -2.62 -10.85 2.27
N PRO A 76 -3.05 -11.51 1.17
CA PRO A 76 -2.16 -11.81 0.06
C PRO A 76 -1.79 -10.53 -0.70
N ARG A 77 -0.49 -10.31 -0.90
CA ARG A 77 0.04 -9.08 -1.51
C ARG A 77 0.75 -9.32 -2.83
N CYS A 78 1.48 -10.42 -2.96
CA CYS A 78 2.11 -10.81 -4.23
C CYS A 78 2.28 -12.32 -4.36
N ILE A 79 2.58 -12.76 -5.58
CA ILE A 79 2.94 -14.13 -5.93
C ILE A 79 4.36 -14.10 -6.44
N THR A 80 5.21 -14.94 -5.86
CA THR A 80 6.58 -15.17 -6.31
C THR A 80 6.68 -16.53 -6.99
N ARG A 81 7.65 -16.66 -7.90
CA ARG A 81 8.04 -17.92 -8.50
C ARG A 81 9.54 -18.10 -8.34
N ILE A 82 9.96 -19.23 -7.79
CA ILE A 82 11.38 -19.54 -7.61
C ILE A 82 12.05 -19.64 -8.98
N SER A 83 13.10 -18.86 -9.18
CA SER A 83 13.90 -18.83 -10.40
C SER A 83 15.19 -19.64 -10.24
N ARG A 84 15.69 -19.81 -9.02
CA ARG A 84 16.89 -20.62 -8.74
C ARG A 84 16.91 -21.12 -7.29
N VAL A 85 17.42 -22.33 -7.09
CA VAL A 85 17.73 -22.88 -5.75
C VAL A 85 19.18 -23.31 -5.70
N THR A 86 19.89 -22.89 -4.66
CA THR A 86 21.28 -23.29 -4.42
C THR A 86 21.48 -23.73 -2.97
N GLN A 87 22.50 -24.53 -2.73
CA GLN A 87 22.91 -24.94 -1.39
C GLN A 87 24.35 -24.53 -1.17
N VAL A 88 24.58 -23.68 -0.18
CA VAL A 88 25.90 -23.12 0.15
C VAL A 88 26.08 -23.11 1.66
N LYS A 89 27.32 -23.10 2.15
CA LYS A 89 27.54 -22.91 3.58
C LYS A 89 27.17 -21.48 3.98
N PHE A 90 26.70 -21.31 5.22
CA PHE A 90 26.47 -19.98 5.78
C PHE A 90 27.71 -19.07 5.68
N SER A 91 28.91 -19.62 5.92
CA SER A 91 30.18 -18.91 5.80
C SER A 91 30.47 -18.41 4.38
N ASP A 92 30.00 -19.14 3.36
CA ASP A 92 30.26 -18.93 1.93
C ASP A 92 29.23 -18.03 1.24
N ILE A 93 28.23 -17.52 1.97
CA ILE A 93 27.25 -16.57 1.43
C ILE A 93 27.97 -15.31 0.94
N THR A 94 27.66 -14.92 -0.29
CA THR A 94 28.30 -13.80 -0.97
C THR A 94 27.61 -12.48 -0.68
N GLU A 95 28.34 -11.38 -0.89
CA GLU A 95 27.75 -10.03 -0.79
C GLU A 95 26.68 -9.80 -1.85
N GLU A 96 26.86 -10.36 -3.05
CA GLU A 96 25.85 -10.30 -4.11
C GLU A 96 24.54 -10.95 -3.68
N TYR A 97 24.60 -12.10 -3.00
CA TYR A 97 23.40 -12.79 -2.53
C TYR A 97 22.72 -12.04 -1.38
N ALA A 98 23.50 -11.54 -0.40
CA ALA A 98 22.96 -10.69 0.67
C ALA A 98 22.25 -9.44 0.11
N ARG A 99 22.79 -8.84 -0.97
CA ARG A 99 22.16 -7.73 -1.68
C ARG A 99 20.88 -8.13 -2.41
N CYS A 100 20.76 -9.38 -2.87
CA CYS A 100 19.52 -9.93 -3.43
C CYS A 100 18.45 -10.17 -2.36
N GLU A 101 18.82 -10.55 -1.14
CA GLU A 101 17.88 -10.60 -0.01
C GLU A 101 17.40 -9.19 0.40
N GLY A 102 18.24 -8.18 0.24
CA GLY A 102 17.79 -6.78 0.20
C GLY A 102 17.36 -6.18 1.54
N GLU A 103 17.60 -6.86 2.65
CA GLU A 103 17.21 -6.42 4.00
C GLU A 103 18.24 -5.47 4.62
N GLY A 104 17.78 -4.63 5.54
CA GLY A 104 18.62 -3.67 6.28
C GLY A 104 19.39 -2.73 5.36
N ASP A 105 20.71 -2.66 5.55
CA ASP A 105 21.62 -1.88 4.70
C ASP A 105 22.11 -2.63 3.45
N LYS A 106 21.57 -3.83 3.19
CA LYS A 106 21.90 -4.71 2.06
C LYS A 106 23.33 -5.25 2.07
N SER A 107 24.04 -5.12 3.19
CA SER A 107 25.41 -5.61 3.35
C SER A 107 25.43 -7.08 3.79
N LEU A 108 26.52 -7.77 3.45
CA LEU A 108 26.79 -9.12 3.97
C LEU A 108 26.94 -9.15 5.49
N ALA A 109 27.45 -8.07 6.09
CA ALA A 109 27.62 -7.98 7.54
C ALA A 109 26.26 -7.95 8.26
N TYR A 110 25.32 -7.13 7.78
CA TYR A 110 23.95 -7.11 8.28
C TYR A 110 23.29 -8.48 8.09
N TRP A 111 23.40 -9.05 6.87
CA TRP A 111 22.82 -10.36 6.57
C TRP A 111 23.32 -11.45 7.53
N LYS A 112 24.63 -11.53 7.78
CA LYS A 112 25.24 -12.52 8.68
C LYS A 112 24.77 -12.34 10.12
N GLU A 113 24.66 -11.11 10.59
CA GLU A 113 24.19 -10.83 11.96
C GLU A 113 22.73 -11.23 12.12
N ALA A 114 21.85 -10.77 11.21
CA ALA A 114 20.43 -11.06 11.26
C ALA A 114 20.13 -12.56 11.17
N HIS A 115 20.73 -13.25 10.20
CA HIS A 115 20.51 -14.68 10.01
C HIS A 115 21.12 -15.52 11.12
N ARG A 116 22.28 -15.15 11.68
CA ARG A 116 22.85 -15.87 12.84
C ARG A 116 21.88 -15.86 14.02
N GLN A 117 21.28 -14.73 14.34
CA GLN A 117 20.33 -14.64 15.45
C GLN A 117 19.11 -15.54 15.24
N VAL A 118 18.58 -15.59 14.01
CA VAL A 118 17.44 -16.44 13.65
C VAL A 118 17.82 -17.91 13.71
N PHE A 119 18.89 -18.30 13.03
CA PHE A 119 19.34 -19.68 12.93
C PHE A 119 19.85 -20.25 14.26
N GLU A 120 20.48 -19.45 15.12
CA GLU A 120 20.85 -19.87 16.48
C GLU A 120 19.63 -20.21 17.34
N ARG A 121 18.52 -19.49 17.15
CA ARG A 121 17.25 -19.75 17.83
C ARG A 121 16.59 -21.01 17.27
N GLU A 122 16.38 -21.09 15.96
CA GLU A 122 15.75 -22.26 15.31
C GLU A 122 16.54 -23.56 15.57
N CYS A 123 17.87 -23.52 15.48
CA CYS A 123 18.71 -24.67 15.82
C CYS A 123 18.52 -25.12 17.28
N ARG A 124 18.34 -24.18 18.20
CA ARG A 124 18.15 -24.47 19.63
C ARG A 124 16.75 -25.00 19.92
N GLU A 125 15.73 -24.37 19.36
CA GLU A 125 14.33 -24.63 19.65
C GLU A 125 13.81 -25.87 18.92
N ASP A 126 14.17 -26.05 17.65
CA ASP A 126 13.61 -27.10 16.81
C ASP A 126 14.54 -28.32 16.73
N CYS A 127 15.85 -28.09 16.61
CA CYS A 127 16.83 -29.16 16.41
C CYS A 127 17.52 -29.62 17.70
N GLY A 128 17.51 -28.81 18.76
CA GLY A 128 18.30 -29.04 19.98
C GLY A 128 19.83 -29.05 19.75
N ILE A 129 20.31 -28.37 18.70
CA ILE A 129 21.74 -28.29 18.34
C ILE A 129 22.25 -26.84 18.38
N GLY A 130 23.57 -26.67 18.41
CA GLY A 130 24.20 -25.36 18.24
C GLY A 130 24.38 -25.02 16.76
N PHE A 131 24.09 -23.76 16.39
CA PHE A 131 24.39 -23.23 15.07
C PHE A 131 25.91 -23.20 14.81
N THR A 132 26.30 -23.49 13.57
CA THR A 132 27.69 -23.35 13.11
C THR A 132 27.73 -22.72 11.71
N GLU A 133 28.80 -22.01 11.38
CA GLU A 133 28.92 -21.36 10.05
C GLU A 133 29.18 -22.35 8.89
N ASP A 134 29.39 -23.63 9.20
CA ASP A 134 29.50 -24.71 8.23
C ASP A 134 28.13 -25.30 7.85
N MET A 135 27.05 -24.90 8.53
CA MET A 135 25.70 -25.35 8.19
C MET A 135 25.30 -24.91 6.78
N ILE A 136 24.57 -25.78 6.10
CA ILE A 136 24.13 -25.57 4.72
C ILE A 136 22.84 -24.73 4.71
N CYS A 137 22.92 -23.59 4.04
CA CYS A 137 21.82 -22.73 3.69
C CYS A 137 21.18 -23.22 2.38
N VAL A 138 19.86 -23.32 2.37
CA VAL A 138 19.04 -23.48 1.17
C VAL A 138 18.67 -22.07 0.72
N CYS A 139 19.29 -21.62 -0.35
CA CYS A 139 19.17 -20.27 -0.88
C CYS A 139 18.24 -20.27 -2.08
N GLU A 140 17.14 -19.55 -1.96
CA GLU A 140 16.13 -19.38 -3.01
C GLU A 140 16.27 -17.99 -3.63
N GLU A 141 16.32 -17.90 -4.95
CA GLU A 141 16.11 -16.67 -5.71
C GLU A 141 14.76 -16.76 -6.41
N PHE A 142 14.01 -15.65 -6.47
CA PHE A 142 12.65 -15.64 -7.00
C PHE A 142 12.31 -14.37 -7.77
N ASP A 143 11.32 -14.49 -8.65
CA ASP A 143 10.70 -13.38 -9.37
C ASP A 143 9.30 -13.11 -8.83
N VAL A 144 8.94 -11.84 -8.65
CA VAL A 144 7.54 -11.44 -8.42
C VAL A 144 6.79 -11.54 -9.75
N VAL A 145 5.89 -12.53 -9.86
CA VAL A 145 5.13 -12.79 -11.09
C VAL A 145 3.76 -12.11 -11.08
N TYR A 146 3.24 -11.78 -9.90
CA TYR A 146 2.02 -11.00 -9.72
C TYR A 146 2.09 -10.22 -8.42
N LYS A 147 1.56 -9.01 -8.40
CA LYS A 147 1.42 -8.23 -7.17
C LYS A 147 0.15 -7.40 -7.22
N GLU A 148 -0.41 -7.14 -6.05
CA GLU A 148 -1.50 -6.19 -5.96
C GLU A 148 -1.02 -4.81 -6.43
N GLU A 149 -1.80 -4.18 -7.30
CA GLU A 149 -1.54 -2.79 -7.68
C GLU A 149 -1.70 -1.90 -6.45
N THR A 150 -0.69 -1.10 -6.14
CA THR A 150 -0.81 -0.07 -5.11
C THR A 150 -1.37 1.21 -5.73
N ALA A 151 -2.15 1.96 -4.95
CA ALA A 151 -2.66 3.23 -5.41
C ALA A 151 -1.50 4.26 -5.48
N VAL A 152 -1.32 4.87 -6.64
CA VAL A 152 -0.37 5.96 -6.88
C VAL A 152 -1.12 7.29 -6.82
N ILE A 153 -0.58 8.27 -6.09
CA ILE A 153 -1.15 9.62 -6.02
C ILE A 153 -0.63 10.44 -7.19
N GLU A 154 -1.53 10.91 -8.05
CA GLU A 154 -1.23 11.67 -9.26
C GLU A 154 -2.02 12.98 -9.27
N VAL A 155 -1.48 14.00 -9.94
CA VAL A 155 -2.21 15.27 -10.17
C VAL A 155 -3.46 14.98 -11.01
N MET A 156 -4.59 15.45 -10.54
CA MET A 156 -5.90 15.31 -11.18
C MET A 156 -5.95 16.13 -12.48
N LYS A 157 -6.44 15.52 -13.56
CA LYS A 157 -6.55 16.15 -14.87
C LYS A 157 -8.02 16.33 -15.29
N PRO A 158 -8.35 17.29 -16.17
CA PRO A 158 -9.71 17.45 -16.69
C PRO A 158 -10.29 16.17 -17.32
N GLU A 159 -9.43 15.33 -17.89
CA GLU A 159 -9.83 14.06 -18.52
C GLU A 159 -10.33 13.02 -17.51
N ASP A 160 -9.95 13.14 -16.22
CA ASP A 160 -10.36 12.23 -15.15
C ASP A 160 -11.81 12.43 -14.70
N TYR A 161 -12.49 13.48 -15.18
CA TYR A 161 -13.79 13.93 -14.69
C TYR A 161 -14.86 12.83 -14.64
N GLU A 162 -14.99 12.01 -15.70
CA GLU A 162 -16.04 10.99 -15.75
C GLU A 162 -15.84 9.93 -14.66
N GLU A 163 -14.60 9.51 -14.41
CA GLU A 163 -14.26 8.54 -13.36
C GLU A 163 -14.43 9.13 -11.96
N ILE A 164 -14.01 10.38 -11.75
CA ILE A 164 -14.15 11.08 -10.46
C ILE A 164 -15.62 11.30 -10.13
N ARG A 165 -16.42 11.73 -11.10
CA ARG A 165 -17.86 11.89 -10.90
C ARG A 165 -18.53 10.57 -10.56
N ALA A 166 -18.16 9.48 -11.24
CA ALA A 166 -18.64 8.15 -10.90
C ALA A 166 -18.23 7.74 -9.48
N LEU A 167 -16.99 7.99 -9.06
CA LEU A 167 -16.51 7.73 -7.71
C LEU A 167 -17.33 8.49 -6.65
N TRP A 168 -17.57 9.79 -6.86
CA TRP A 168 -18.36 10.61 -5.93
C TRP A 168 -19.81 10.13 -5.83
N LEU A 169 -20.45 9.82 -6.96
CA LEU A 169 -21.82 9.31 -6.98
C LEU A 169 -21.98 7.96 -6.27
N ASN A 170 -20.93 7.14 -6.24
CA ASN A 170 -20.92 5.85 -5.55
C ASN A 170 -20.35 5.93 -4.12
N THR A 171 -20.12 7.14 -3.59
CA THR A 171 -19.63 7.35 -2.23
C THR A 171 -20.77 7.87 -1.35
N PRO A 172 -21.31 7.09 -0.42
CA PRO A 172 -22.40 7.54 0.45
C PRO A 172 -22.01 8.75 1.29
N GLY A 173 -22.95 9.68 1.47
CA GLY A 173 -22.76 10.90 2.27
C GLY A 173 -22.05 12.04 1.54
N MET A 174 -21.93 11.97 0.21
CA MET A 174 -21.42 13.06 -0.61
C MET A 174 -22.56 14.00 -1.01
N GLY A 175 -22.36 15.30 -0.80
CA GLY A 175 -23.21 16.34 -1.36
C GLY A 175 -22.54 16.91 -2.60
N LEU A 176 -23.22 16.81 -3.74
CA LEU A 176 -22.81 17.37 -5.02
C LEU A 176 -23.84 18.39 -5.51
N ASN A 177 -23.49 19.14 -6.55
CA ASN A 177 -24.41 20.02 -7.25
C ASN A 177 -24.13 20.07 -8.76
N GLU A 178 -25.18 20.30 -9.55
CA GLU A 178 -25.10 20.27 -11.01
C GLU A 178 -24.25 21.39 -11.64
N SER A 179 -23.85 22.41 -10.87
CA SER A 179 -23.06 23.54 -11.36
C SER A 179 -21.57 23.37 -11.09
N ASP A 180 -21.17 23.38 -9.82
CA ASP A 180 -19.74 23.37 -9.46
C ASP A 180 -19.11 21.98 -9.72
N ASP A 181 -19.89 20.91 -9.57
CA ASP A 181 -19.46 19.52 -9.80
C ASP A 181 -19.76 19.05 -11.23
N SER A 182 -20.10 19.98 -12.14
CA SER A 182 -20.16 19.73 -13.58
C SER A 182 -18.77 19.58 -14.20
N LYS A 183 -18.70 19.10 -15.44
CA LYS A 183 -17.44 18.96 -16.17
C LYS A 183 -16.77 20.30 -16.34
N GLU A 184 -17.57 21.31 -16.67
CA GLU A 184 -17.15 22.69 -16.86
C GLU A 184 -16.67 23.29 -15.53
N GLY A 185 -17.40 23.07 -14.44
CA GLY A 185 -17.07 23.54 -13.09
C GLY A 185 -15.76 22.97 -12.58
N ILE A 186 -15.61 21.64 -12.62
CA ILE A 186 -14.38 20.96 -12.20
C ILE A 186 -13.20 21.36 -13.10
N THR A 187 -13.37 21.41 -14.42
CA THR A 187 -12.29 21.84 -15.34
C THR A 187 -11.83 23.27 -15.03
N ALA A 188 -12.76 24.19 -14.76
CA ALA A 188 -12.42 25.56 -14.38
C ALA A 188 -11.67 25.61 -13.02
N TYR A 189 -12.07 24.78 -12.06
CA TYR A 189 -11.40 24.68 -10.77
C TYR A 189 -9.97 24.14 -10.89
N LEU A 190 -9.76 23.08 -11.68
CA LEU A 190 -8.44 22.50 -11.95
C LEU A 190 -7.53 23.50 -12.67
N LYS A 191 -8.06 24.23 -13.66
CA LYS A 191 -7.30 25.28 -14.35
C LYS A 191 -6.82 26.37 -13.40
N ARG A 192 -7.59 26.69 -12.35
CA ARG A 192 -7.22 27.68 -11.34
C ARG A 192 -6.21 27.13 -10.32
N ASN A 193 -6.26 25.82 -10.04
CA ASN A 193 -5.44 25.16 -9.03
C ASN A 193 -4.79 23.89 -9.63
N PRO A 194 -3.82 24.06 -10.55
CA PRO A 194 -3.32 22.96 -11.39
C PRO A 194 -2.56 21.89 -10.62
N ASP A 195 -1.98 22.21 -9.46
CA ASP A 195 -1.02 21.34 -8.75
C ASP A 195 -1.51 20.86 -7.38
N THR A 196 -2.77 21.11 -7.02
CA THR A 196 -3.32 20.87 -5.67
C THR A 196 -4.46 19.85 -5.63
N CYS A 197 -4.98 19.43 -6.78
CA CYS A 197 -6.00 18.39 -6.85
C CYS A 197 -5.35 17.06 -7.23
N PHE A 198 -5.76 15.97 -6.57
CA PHE A 198 -5.12 14.67 -6.75
C PHE A 198 -6.14 13.54 -6.92
N VAL A 199 -5.75 12.54 -7.70
CA VAL A 199 -6.41 11.24 -7.78
C VAL A 199 -5.48 10.17 -7.22
N ALA A 200 -6.07 9.12 -6.65
CA ALA A 200 -5.39 7.89 -6.31
C ALA A 200 -5.74 6.85 -7.38
N ARG A 201 -4.75 6.40 -8.13
CA ARG A 201 -4.92 5.48 -9.26
C ARG A 201 -4.35 4.11 -8.93
N LYS A 202 -5.17 3.07 -9.08
CA LYS A 202 -4.77 1.65 -8.94
C LYS A 202 -4.88 1.02 -10.34
N GLY A 203 -3.72 0.83 -10.98
CA GLY A 203 -3.65 0.46 -12.40
C GLY A 203 -4.20 1.56 -13.29
N ALA A 204 -5.23 1.24 -14.08
CA ALA A 204 -5.93 2.23 -14.91
C ALA A 204 -7.02 3.00 -14.15
N ARG A 205 -7.50 2.49 -13.00
CA ARG A 205 -8.73 2.97 -12.36
C ARG A 205 -8.47 4.01 -11.28
N ILE A 206 -9.30 5.05 -11.23
CA ILE A 206 -9.32 5.97 -10.10
C ILE A 206 -10.09 5.35 -8.93
N VAL A 207 -9.42 5.21 -7.79
CA VAL A 207 -9.97 4.64 -6.55
C VAL A 207 -10.11 5.66 -5.43
N GLY A 208 -9.58 6.86 -5.61
CA GLY A 208 -9.73 7.97 -4.67
C GLY A 208 -9.52 9.32 -5.35
N ALA A 209 -10.09 10.36 -4.79
CA ALA A 209 -9.95 11.73 -5.29
C ALA A 209 -9.98 12.71 -4.12
N ILE A 210 -9.22 13.80 -4.27
CA ILE A 210 -9.27 14.98 -3.41
C ILE A 210 -9.24 16.23 -4.27
N LEU A 211 -10.26 17.06 -4.12
CA LEU A 211 -10.29 18.38 -4.73
C LEU A 211 -9.76 19.38 -3.70
N SER A 212 -8.68 20.09 -4.00
CA SER A 212 -8.19 21.13 -3.10
C SER A 212 -7.61 22.31 -3.86
N GLY A 213 -7.67 23.50 -3.29
CA GLY A 213 -7.26 24.73 -3.98
C GLY A 213 -7.41 25.95 -3.11
N HIS A 214 -7.10 27.13 -3.67
CA HIS A 214 -7.07 28.37 -2.91
C HIS A 214 -7.28 29.63 -3.76
N ASP A 215 -7.56 30.75 -3.10
CA ASP A 215 -7.57 32.09 -3.68
C ASP A 215 -6.30 32.92 -3.35
N GLY A 216 -5.28 32.27 -2.76
CA GLY A 216 -4.05 32.89 -2.29
C GLY A 216 -4.09 33.32 -0.81
N ARG A 217 -5.25 33.24 -0.14
CA ARG A 217 -5.38 33.55 1.30
C ARG A 217 -5.49 32.31 2.16
N ARG A 218 -6.31 31.34 1.73
CA ARG A 218 -6.60 30.12 2.48
C ARG A 218 -6.87 28.97 1.52
N GLY A 219 -6.36 27.79 1.87
CA GLY A 219 -6.65 26.54 1.17
C GLY A 219 -8.00 25.98 1.60
N PHE A 220 -8.68 25.32 0.68
CA PHE A 220 -9.89 24.57 0.95
C PHE A 220 -9.78 23.16 0.40
N ILE A 221 -10.26 22.20 1.17
CA ILE A 221 -10.44 20.82 0.72
C ILE A 221 -11.93 20.59 0.48
N HIS A 222 -12.23 20.03 -0.68
CA HIS A 222 -13.55 19.65 -1.16
C HIS A 222 -13.54 18.18 -1.62
N HIS A 223 -14.73 17.59 -1.70
CA HIS A 223 -15.01 16.30 -2.34
C HIS A 223 -13.93 15.21 -2.19
N THR A 224 -13.46 14.99 -0.96
CA THR A 224 -12.50 13.91 -0.68
C THR A 224 -13.24 12.58 -0.60
N ALA A 225 -12.89 11.64 -1.47
CA ALA A 225 -13.52 10.33 -1.52
C ALA A 225 -12.51 9.22 -1.79
N VAL A 226 -12.75 8.05 -1.20
CA VAL A 226 -12.07 6.79 -1.51
C VAL A 226 -13.15 5.75 -1.71
N ALA A 227 -13.04 4.97 -2.79
CA ALA A 227 -13.94 3.90 -3.15
C ALA A 227 -14.13 2.97 -1.96
N VAL A 228 -15.37 2.56 -1.66
CA VAL A 228 -15.71 1.82 -0.43
C VAL A 228 -14.87 0.56 -0.26
N SER A 229 -14.62 -0.17 -1.35
CA SER A 229 -13.78 -1.38 -1.37
C SER A 229 -12.30 -1.12 -1.12
N GLU A 230 -11.83 0.12 -1.29
CA GLU A 230 -10.42 0.51 -1.18
C GLU A 230 -10.12 1.33 0.09
N ARG A 231 -11.11 1.44 1.00
CA ARG A 231 -10.95 2.16 2.28
C ARG A 231 -10.06 1.38 3.26
N LYS A 232 -9.55 2.11 4.27
CA LYS A 232 -8.65 1.58 5.32
C LYS A 232 -7.29 1.06 4.83
N GLN A 233 -6.92 1.40 3.59
CA GLN A 233 -5.61 1.10 2.98
C GLN A 233 -4.65 2.31 2.96
N GLY A 234 -4.94 3.38 3.72
CA GLY A 234 -4.08 4.58 3.78
C GLY A 234 -4.24 5.58 2.63
N ILE A 235 -4.99 5.24 1.58
CA ILE A 235 -5.22 6.10 0.39
C ILE A 235 -5.73 7.51 0.77
N GLY A 236 -6.70 7.60 1.67
CA GLY A 236 -7.25 8.88 2.11
C GLY A 236 -6.20 9.80 2.76
N SER A 237 -5.35 9.24 3.63
CA SER A 237 -4.25 9.99 4.24
C SER A 237 -3.25 10.46 3.18
N ALA A 238 -2.87 9.58 2.24
CA ALA A 238 -1.92 9.91 1.18
C ALA A 238 -2.43 11.04 0.27
N LEU A 239 -3.74 11.07 -0.04
CA LEU A 239 -4.37 12.16 -0.77
C LEU A 239 -4.31 13.48 0.00
N VAL A 240 -4.62 13.47 1.31
CA VAL A 240 -4.57 14.66 2.17
C VAL A 240 -3.13 15.18 2.29
N ASP A 241 -2.16 14.30 2.51
CA ASP A 241 -0.75 14.68 2.60
C ASP A 241 -0.24 15.34 1.32
N ALA A 242 -0.60 14.78 0.15
CA ALA A 242 -0.26 15.37 -1.14
C ALA A 242 -0.87 16.77 -1.32
N ALA A 243 -2.17 16.92 -1.03
CA ALA A 243 -2.88 18.19 -1.10
C ALA A 243 -2.26 19.25 -0.15
N LEU A 244 -2.04 18.90 1.11
CA LEU A 244 -1.46 19.82 2.10
C LEU A 244 -0.02 20.22 1.74
N LYS A 245 0.77 19.29 1.20
CA LYS A 245 2.12 19.58 0.73
C LYS A 245 2.12 20.58 -0.42
N SER A 246 1.28 20.38 -1.44
CA SER A 246 1.16 21.31 -2.58
C SER A 246 0.67 22.68 -2.14
N LEU A 247 -0.41 22.75 -1.34
CA LEU A 247 -0.92 24.02 -0.83
C LEU A 247 0.17 24.79 -0.03
N LYS A 248 0.96 24.08 0.79
CA LYS A 248 2.08 24.67 1.52
C LYS A 248 3.17 25.20 0.58
N GLN A 249 3.49 24.48 -0.50
CA GLN A 249 4.45 24.91 -1.51
C GLN A 249 4.00 26.18 -2.24
N GLU A 250 2.68 26.37 -2.43
CA GLU A 250 2.08 27.59 -2.99
C GLU A 250 1.98 28.74 -1.96
N GLY A 251 2.49 28.54 -0.74
CA GLY A 251 2.56 29.58 0.30
C GLY A 251 1.33 29.67 1.19
N ILE A 252 0.38 28.73 1.09
CA ILE A 252 -0.79 28.69 1.96
C ILE A 252 -0.41 28.24 3.36
N LYS A 253 -0.88 29.03 4.34
CA LYS A 253 -0.57 28.83 5.77
C LYS A 253 -1.68 28.13 6.54
N LYS A 254 -2.87 28.04 5.98
CA LYS A 254 -4.05 27.46 6.64
C LYS A 254 -4.98 26.85 5.61
N VAL A 255 -5.52 25.68 5.94
CA VAL A 255 -6.49 24.94 5.14
C VAL A 255 -7.78 24.77 5.93
N ALA A 256 -8.92 24.79 5.25
CA ALA A 256 -10.22 24.56 5.84
C ALA A 256 -11.02 23.53 5.03
N LEU A 257 -11.97 22.89 5.67
CA LEU A 257 -12.93 21.99 5.06
C LEU A 257 -14.25 22.09 5.80
N VAL A 258 -15.30 21.60 5.18
CA VAL A 258 -16.63 21.48 5.80
C VAL A 258 -17.11 20.05 5.62
N VAL A 259 -17.73 19.53 6.67
CA VAL A 259 -18.31 18.19 6.72
C VAL A 259 -19.72 18.29 7.26
N PHE A 260 -20.59 17.38 6.83
CA PHE A 260 -21.94 17.29 7.38
C PHE A 260 -21.87 16.89 8.86
N ARG A 261 -22.71 17.52 9.69
CA ARG A 261 -22.72 17.33 11.15
C ARG A 261 -22.91 15.88 11.60
N ASN A 262 -23.53 15.06 10.77
CA ASN A 262 -23.82 13.65 11.01
C ASN A 262 -22.81 12.71 10.32
N ASN A 263 -21.67 13.21 9.85
CA ASN A 263 -20.64 12.39 9.20
C ASN A 263 -19.59 11.90 10.20
N GLU A 264 -19.99 11.06 11.15
CA GLU A 264 -19.11 10.57 12.24
C GLU A 264 -17.83 9.89 11.71
N THR A 265 -17.95 9.15 10.61
CA THR A 265 -16.79 8.50 9.96
C THR A 265 -15.82 9.53 9.38
N GLY A 266 -16.35 10.57 8.75
CA GLY A 266 -15.55 11.68 8.23
C GLY A 266 -14.86 12.47 9.34
N ASP A 267 -15.57 12.76 10.42
CA ASP A 267 -15.04 13.53 11.57
C ASP A 267 -13.84 12.82 12.19
N ALA A 268 -13.97 11.52 12.51
CA ALA A 268 -12.86 10.73 13.05
C ALA A 268 -11.66 10.67 12.10
N PHE A 269 -11.89 10.65 10.79
CA PHE A 269 -10.82 10.70 9.80
C PHE A 269 -10.09 12.06 9.84
N TRP A 270 -10.81 13.18 9.79
CA TRP A 270 -10.21 14.52 9.77
C TRP A 270 -9.48 14.87 11.07
N GLU A 271 -10.00 14.45 12.22
CA GLU A 271 -9.32 14.57 13.51
C GLU A 271 -7.97 13.83 13.49
N LYS A 272 -7.94 12.61 12.94
CA LYS A 272 -6.70 11.84 12.79
C LYS A 272 -5.70 12.50 11.83
N GLN A 273 -6.17 13.22 10.81
CA GLN A 273 -5.32 14.03 9.93
C GLN A 273 -4.85 15.35 10.58
N GLY A 274 -5.25 15.63 11.83
CA GLY A 274 -4.83 16.83 12.57
C GLY A 274 -5.70 18.06 12.34
N PHE A 275 -6.90 17.92 11.75
CA PHE A 275 -7.88 19.00 11.67
C PHE A 275 -8.65 19.10 12.98
N SER A 276 -9.02 20.33 13.37
CA SER A 276 -9.77 20.60 14.59
C SER A 276 -11.05 21.40 14.28
N ILE A 277 -12.11 21.13 15.04
CA ILE A 277 -13.35 21.91 14.99
C ILE A 277 -13.08 23.36 15.42
N ARG A 278 -13.78 24.32 14.80
CA ARG A 278 -13.72 25.74 15.13
C ARG A 278 -15.04 26.19 15.74
N GLU A 279 -15.08 26.26 17.07
CA GLU A 279 -16.26 26.66 17.84
C GLU A 279 -16.50 28.17 17.88
N ASP A 280 -15.48 28.97 17.50
CA ASP A 280 -15.53 30.43 17.47
C ASP A 280 -16.09 31.01 16.16
N LEU A 281 -16.54 30.17 15.22
CA LEU A 281 -16.98 30.58 13.89
C LEU A 281 -18.42 30.19 13.58
N ASN A 282 -19.15 31.10 12.92
CA ASN A 282 -20.43 30.81 12.29
C ASN A 282 -20.23 30.61 10.78
N TYR A 283 -20.61 29.44 10.25
CA TYR A 283 -20.70 29.22 8.81
C TYR A 283 -21.93 29.94 8.24
N ARG A 284 -21.73 30.79 7.22
CA ARG A 284 -22.81 31.52 6.53
C ARG A 284 -22.57 31.46 5.02
N ASN A 285 -23.58 31.10 4.26
CA ASN A 285 -23.55 31.06 2.81
C ASN A 285 -24.78 31.75 2.21
N LYS A 286 -24.61 32.30 1.01
CA LYS A 286 -25.70 32.85 0.19
C LYS A 286 -25.46 32.43 -1.25
N ALA A 287 -26.37 31.65 -1.82
CA ALA A 287 -26.29 31.25 -3.21
C ALA A 287 -26.52 32.48 -4.12
N LEU A 288 -25.69 32.63 -5.15
CA LEU A 288 -25.82 33.67 -6.17
C LEU A 288 -26.55 33.18 -7.42
N ALA A 289 -26.76 31.87 -7.53
CA ALA A 289 -27.52 31.18 -8.57
C ALA A 289 -28.30 30.01 -7.94
N ASN A 290 -29.25 29.46 -8.68
CA ASN A 290 -29.93 28.24 -8.25
C ASN A 290 -28.97 27.05 -8.34
N LEU A 291 -28.85 26.28 -7.26
CA LEU A 291 -28.00 25.09 -7.20
C LEU A 291 -28.88 23.88 -6.97
N VAL A 292 -28.96 23.00 -7.96
CA VAL A 292 -29.64 21.70 -7.84
C VAL A 292 -28.68 20.75 -7.14
N ARG A 293 -29.06 20.29 -5.95
CA ARG A 293 -28.27 19.37 -5.13
C ARG A 293 -28.50 17.92 -5.55
N ILE A 294 -27.44 17.13 -5.43
CA ILE A 294 -27.43 15.69 -5.60
C ILE A 294 -26.77 15.12 -4.34
N ASP A 295 -27.54 14.41 -3.52
CA ASP A 295 -27.04 13.74 -2.31
C ASP A 295 -26.96 12.22 -2.58
N THR A 296 -25.90 11.57 -2.08
CA THR A 296 -25.59 10.14 -2.32
C THR A 296 -25.58 9.30 -1.05
#